data_AF-A0AA40RUF5-F1
#
_entry.id   AF-A0AA40RUF5-F1
#
_cell.length_a   1.000
_cell.length_b   1.000
_cell.length_c   1.000
_cell.angle_alpha   90.00
_cell.angle_beta   90.00
_cell.angle_gamma   90.00
#
_symmetry.space_group_name_H-M   'P 1'
#
loop_
_entity.id
_entity.type
_entity.pdbx_description
1 polymer ?
#
loop_
_entity_poly.entity_id
_entity_poly.type
_entity_poly.pdbx_seq_one_letter_code
_entity_poly.pdbx_strand_id
1 'polypeptide(L)'
;MNPSNLKAWLVAAGTVALAGCGNSYDGMYAAQAGFLGPIIAIEIDGSKANIVQFDQFRQRIAREETWSAEDKGEKLLLTSLHDVTYAFVRAVDDRGLECLNCGDDLPISWSPFNPNK
;
A
#
# COMPACT_ATOMS: atom_id res chain seq x y z
N MET A 1 3.81 -50.26 -43.55
CA MET A 1 2.60 -49.42 -43.67
C MET A 1 2.54 -48.49 -42.47
N ASN A 2 2.49 -47.18 -42.73
CA ASN A 2 2.30 -46.07 -41.75
C ASN A 2 0.84 -46.10 -41.20
N PRO A 3 0.46 -45.36 -40.13
CA PRO A 3 0.91 -43.99 -39.78
C PRO A 3 1.37 -43.84 -38.31
N SER A 4 2.50 -43.18 -37.99
CA SER A 4 2.75 -41.73 -37.96
C SER A 4 1.73 -40.90 -37.15
N ASN A 5 2.19 -40.43 -35.98
CA ASN A 5 2.11 -39.05 -35.44
C ASN A 5 1.68 -39.01 -33.96
N LEU A 6 2.61 -38.65 -33.08
CA LEU A 6 2.42 -37.47 -32.22
C LEU A 6 3.74 -37.09 -31.55
N LYS A 7 4.22 -35.91 -31.94
CA LYS A 7 5.39 -35.20 -31.42
C LYS A 7 5.20 -34.97 -29.91
N ALA A 8 6.09 -35.51 -29.08
CA ALA A 8 6.25 -35.02 -27.71
C ALA A 8 7.02 -33.70 -27.78
N TRP A 9 6.29 -32.60 -27.64
CA TRP A 9 6.85 -31.25 -27.56
C TRP A 9 7.60 -31.07 -26.23
N LEU A 10 8.74 -30.40 -26.32
CA LEU A 10 9.51 -29.81 -25.24
C LEU A 10 8.74 -28.68 -24.53
N VAL A 11 9.24 -28.31 -23.34
CA VAL A 11 9.06 -27.03 -22.61
C VAL A 11 7.70 -26.92 -21.92
N ALA A 12 7.56 -26.59 -20.63
CA ALA A 12 8.39 -25.83 -19.73
C ALA A 12 8.34 -26.45 -18.32
N ALA A 13 9.49 -26.51 -17.64
CA ALA A 13 9.47 -26.42 -16.19
C ALA A 13 8.81 -25.07 -15.88
N GLY A 14 7.53 -25.10 -15.54
CA GLY A 14 6.83 -23.95 -15.01
C GLY A 14 7.53 -23.56 -13.72
N THR A 15 8.49 -22.65 -13.80
CA THR A 15 8.61 -21.63 -12.77
C THR A 15 7.25 -20.95 -12.77
N VAL A 16 6.36 -21.48 -11.95
CA VAL A 16 5.34 -20.66 -11.31
C VAL A 16 6.16 -19.64 -10.53
N ALA A 17 6.56 -18.57 -11.20
CA ALA A 17 6.69 -17.31 -10.52
C ALA A 17 5.29 -17.14 -9.92
N LEU A 18 5.16 -17.45 -8.64
CA LEU A 18 4.11 -16.83 -7.86
C LEU A 18 4.38 -15.34 -8.06
N ALA A 19 3.70 -14.73 -9.03
CA ALA A 19 3.35 -13.32 -8.93
C ALA A 19 2.38 -13.29 -7.74
N GLY A 20 2.96 -13.30 -6.56
CA GLY A 20 2.31 -13.51 -5.29
C GLY A 20 3.20 -12.90 -4.23
N CYS A 21 2.54 -12.35 -3.23
CA CYS A 21 3.10 -11.50 -2.19
C CYS A 21 3.35 -10.11 -2.74
N GLY A 22 2.29 -9.28 -2.78
CA GLY A 22 2.51 -7.86 -2.64
C GLY A 22 3.17 -7.55 -1.27
N ASN A 23 3.23 -6.28 -0.93
CA ASN A 23 4.01 -5.82 0.20
C ASN A 23 3.49 -6.43 1.51
N SER A 24 4.37 -6.71 2.49
CA SER A 24 3.91 -7.17 3.80
C SER A 24 3.01 -6.14 4.52
N TYR A 25 2.99 -4.91 4.00
CA TYR A 25 2.16 -3.79 4.42
C TYR A 25 0.94 -3.54 3.53
N ASP A 26 0.66 -4.37 2.52
CA ASP A 26 -0.53 -4.24 1.65
C ASP A 26 -1.81 -4.09 2.47
N GLY A 27 -2.71 -3.22 2.00
CA GLY A 27 -3.99 -2.95 2.63
C GLY A 27 -4.37 -1.48 2.64
N MET A 28 -5.54 -1.20 3.22
CA MET A 28 -6.04 0.16 3.37
C MET A 28 -5.96 0.61 4.83
N TYR A 29 -5.50 1.84 5.03
CA TYR A 29 -5.30 2.46 6.33
C TYR A 29 -5.90 3.85 6.33
N ALA A 30 -6.41 4.31 7.46
CA ALA A 30 -6.93 5.66 7.60
C ALA A 30 -6.57 6.27 8.94
N ALA A 31 -6.43 7.59 8.92
CA ALA A 31 -6.19 8.41 10.09
C ALA A 31 -6.86 9.78 9.92
N GLN A 32 -7.22 10.41 11.03
CA GLN A 32 -7.66 11.80 11.05
C GLN A 32 -6.47 12.69 11.40
N ALA A 33 -6.26 13.75 10.62
CA ALA A 33 -5.22 14.74 10.91
C ALA A 33 -5.69 15.69 12.03
N GLY A 34 -5.23 15.50 13.27
CA GLY A 34 -5.67 16.32 14.41
C GLY A 34 -7.16 16.15 14.76
N PHE A 35 -7.68 17.00 15.65
CA PHE A 35 -9.06 16.84 16.18
C PHE A 35 -10.17 17.18 15.18
N LEU A 36 -9.92 18.11 14.25
CA LEU A 36 -10.89 18.57 13.24
C LEU A 36 -10.24 18.68 11.85
N GLY A 37 -9.19 17.92 11.57
CA GLY A 37 -8.62 17.94 10.22
C GLY A 37 -9.23 16.88 9.31
N PRO A 38 -8.73 16.81 8.07
CA PRO A 38 -9.23 15.88 7.08
C PRO A 38 -8.96 14.43 7.49
N ILE A 39 -9.78 13.52 6.95
CA ILE A 39 -9.45 12.09 6.94
C ILE A 39 -8.44 11.88 5.83
N ILE A 40 -7.36 11.17 6.14
CA ILE A 40 -6.40 10.69 5.16
C ILE A 40 -6.53 9.18 5.11
N ALA A 41 -6.67 8.65 3.90
CA ALA A 41 -6.65 7.22 3.62
C ALA A 41 -5.41 6.89 2.77
N ILE A 42 -4.78 5.77 3.07
CA ILE A 42 -3.65 5.22 2.32
C ILE A 42 -4.02 3.79 1.92
N GLU A 43 -4.03 3.51 0.63
CA GLU A 43 -4.10 2.17 0.08
C GLU A 43 -2.72 1.77 -0.42
N ILE A 44 -2.17 0.68 0.10
CA ILE A 44 -0.87 0.11 -0.31
C ILE A 44 -1.16 -1.14 -1.13
N ASP A 45 -0.64 -1.14 -2.36
CA ASP A 45 -0.71 -2.25 -3.31
C ASP A 45 0.67 -2.47 -3.94
N GLY A 46 1.42 -3.40 -3.34
CA GLY A 46 2.76 -3.77 -3.76
C GLY A 46 3.75 -2.60 -3.64
N SER A 47 4.16 -2.04 -4.79
CA SER A 47 5.15 -0.96 -4.86
C SER A 47 4.53 0.43 -4.95
N LYS A 48 3.22 0.56 -4.73
CA LYS A 48 2.47 1.82 -4.83
C LYS A 48 1.66 2.06 -3.58
N ALA A 49 1.51 3.34 -3.24
CA ALA A 49 0.57 3.79 -2.24
C ALA A 49 -0.31 4.89 -2.81
N ASN A 50 -1.64 4.72 -2.80
CA ASN A 50 -2.59 5.78 -3.15
C ASN A 50 -3.01 6.50 -1.87
N ILE A 51 -2.75 7.81 -1.82
CA ILE A 51 -3.06 8.68 -0.69
C ILE A 51 -4.24 9.54 -1.10
N VAL A 52 -5.32 9.48 -0.32
CA VAL A 52 -6.52 10.31 -0.49
C VAL A 52 -6.73 11.12 0.76
N GLN A 53 -6.82 12.44 0.62
CA GLN A 53 -7.18 13.36 1.68
C GLN A 53 -8.60 13.86 1.44
N PHE A 54 -9.50 13.56 2.36
CA PHE A 54 -10.90 13.92 2.31
C PHE A 54 -11.21 15.04 3.32
N ASP A 55 -11.64 16.19 2.79
CA ASP A 55 -12.13 17.32 3.58
C ASP A 55 -13.57 17.02 4.00
N GLN A 56 -13.75 16.63 5.26
CA GLN A 56 -15.04 16.24 5.82
C GLN A 56 -16.05 17.39 5.87
N PHE A 57 -15.58 18.65 6.02
CA PHE A 57 -16.47 19.82 6.11
C PHE A 57 -17.02 20.20 4.75
N ARG A 58 -16.19 20.13 3.72
CA ARG A 58 -16.59 20.43 2.34
C ARG A 58 -17.11 19.23 1.57
N GLN A 59 -17.09 18.04 2.18
CA GLN A 59 -17.51 16.77 1.60
C GLN A 59 -16.86 16.50 0.22
N ARG A 60 -15.54 16.70 0.13
CA ARG A 60 -14.81 16.54 -1.14
C ARG A 60 -13.40 15.99 -0.92
N ILE A 61 -12.87 15.36 -1.97
CA ILE A 61 -11.45 15.03 -2.04
C ILE A 61 -10.67 16.34 -2.19
N ALA A 62 -9.79 16.60 -1.23
CA ALA A 62 -8.92 17.77 -1.22
C ALA A 62 -7.60 17.48 -1.95
N ARG A 63 -7.12 16.22 -1.88
CA ARG A 63 -5.88 15.76 -2.49
C ARG A 63 -5.97 14.27 -2.80
N GLU A 64 -5.42 13.87 -3.93
CA GLU A 64 -5.25 12.47 -4.33
C GLU A 64 -3.91 12.34 -5.04
N GLU A 65 -3.06 11.46 -4.55
CA GLU A 65 -1.72 11.23 -5.09
C GLU A 65 -1.32 9.77 -5.01
N THR A 66 -0.54 9.31 -5.99
CA THR A 66 0.10 8.00 -5.93
C THR A 66 1.58 8.18 -5.60
N TRP A 67 2.00 7.61 -4.48
CA TRP A 67 3.37 7.56 -4.00
C TRP A 67 3.99 6.19 -4.32
N SER A 68 5.31 6.12 -4.30
CA SER A 68 6.01 4.83 -4.36
C SER A 68 6.05 4.21 -2.97
N ALA A 69 5.95 2.87 -2.91
CA ALA A 69 6.04 2.09 -1.69
C ALA A 69 7.20 1.10 -1.79
N GLU A 70 8.00 1.01 -0.73
CA GLU A 70 9.11 0.08 -0.63
C GLU A 70 9.07 -0.66 0.71
N ASP A 71 9.01 -2.00 0.63
CA ASP A 71 9.16 -2.88 1.79
C ASP A 71 10.66 -3.09 2.10
N LYS A 72 11.08 -2.74 3.31
CA LYS A 72 12.42 -3.01 3.85
C LYS A 72 12.39 -4.06 4.98
N GLY A 73 11.35 -4.90 5.01
CA GLY A 73 11.10 -5.92 6.03
C GLY A 73 10.45 -5.35 7.26
N GLU A 74 11.23 -4.68 8.12
CA GLU A 74 10.70 -4.10 9.37
C GLU A 74 10.11 -2.71 9.19
N LYS A 75 10.28 -2.11 8.01
CA LYS A 75 9.83 -0.77 7.70
C LYS A 75 9.23 -0.70 6.31
N LEU A 76 8.20 0.09 6.19
CA LEU A 76 7.64 0.55 4.93
C LEU A 76 8.14 1.97 4.66
N LEU A 77 8.67 2.22 3.47
CA LEU A 77 9.00 3.57 3.01
C LEU A 77 7.97 3.99 1.97
N LEU A 78 7.34 5.15 2.17
CA LEU A 78 6.48 5.78 1.19
C LEU A 78 7.13 7.08 0.70
N THR A 79 7.43 7.17 -0.59
CA THR A 79 8.06 8.37 -1.18
C THR A 79 7.09 9.09 -2.09
N SER A 80 6.81 10.35 -1.74
CA SER A 80 5.93 11.25 -2.47
C SER A 80 6.47 11.67 -3.84
N LEU A 81 5.62 12.28 -4.66
CA LEU A 81 6.01 12.84 -5.96
C LEU A 81 7.04 14.00 -5.86
N HIS A 82 7.26 14.53 -4.66
CA HIS A 82 8.24 15.58 -4.37
C HIS A 82 9.51 15.04 -3.69
N ASP A 83 9.76 13.73 -3.82
CA ASP A 83 10.93 13.02 -3.27
C ASP A 83 11.05 13.06 -1.72
N VAL A 84 9.98 13.48 -1.03
CA VAL A 84 9.89 13.36 0.44
C VAL A 84 9.53 11.93 0.80
N THR A 85 10.36 11.30 1.65
CA THR A 85 10.19 9.91 2.09
C THR A 85 9.75 9.82 3.54
N TYR A 86 8.66 9.10 3.76
CA TYR A 86 8.09 8.80 5.07
C TYR A 86 8.32 7.32 5.41
N ALA A 87 8.75 7.05 6.63
CA ALA A 87 8.99 5.72 7.14
C ALA A 87 7.87 5.30 8.09
N PHE A 88 7.37 4.08 7.90
CA PHE A 88 6.30 3.49 8.69
C PHE A 88 6.75 2.13 9.23
N VAL A 89 6.15 1.73 10.33
CA VAL A 89 6.23 0.39 10.92
C VAL A 89 4.83 -0.14 11.17
N ARG A 90 4.71 -1.44 11.42
CA ARG A 90 3.46 -2.00 11.95
C ARG A 90 3.17 -1.39 13.32
N ALA A 91 1.92 -0.98 13.54
CA ALA A 91 1.47 -0.58 14.86
C ALA A 91 1.52 -1.77 15.83
N VAL A 92 1.49 -1.50 17.14
CA VAL A 92 1.54 -2.53 18.20
C VAL A 92 0.45 -3.60 18.08
N ASP A 93 -0.68 -3.26 17.43
CA ASP A 93 -1.77 -4.21 17.20
C ASP A 93 -1.61 -5.08 15.93
N ASP A 94 -0.45 -5.00 15.27
CA ASP A 94 -0.05 -5.66 14.03
C ASP A 94 -0.94 -5.39 12.80
N ARG A 95 -1.96 -4.54 12.95
CA ARG A 95 -2.93 -4.26 11.89
C ARG A 95 -2.81 -2.83 11.41
N GLY A 96 -2.50 -1.87 12.28
CA GLY A 96 -2.29 -0.47 11.91
C GLY A 96 -0.90 -0.17 11.36
N LEU A 97 -0.67 1.12 11.11
CA LEU A 97 0.65 1.68 10.81
C LEU A 97 1.00 2.74 11.84
N GLU A 98 2.27 2.80 12.21
CA GLU A 98 2.86 3.93 12.92
C GLU A 98 3.89 4.59 12.02
N CYS A 99 3.75 5.89 11.83
CA CYS A 99 4.66 6.68 11.05
C CYS A 99 5.77 7.25 11.96
N LEU A 100 7.01 7.08 11.53
CA LEU A 100 8.21 7.38 12.30
C LEU A 100 8.72 8.82 12.13
N ASN A 101 8.36 9.49 11.03
CA ASN A 101 8.92 10.81 10.64
C ASN A 101 7.90 11.74 9.95
N CYS A 102 6.66 11.73 10.42
CA CYS A 102 5.50 12.32 9.73
C CYS A 102 5.49 13.85 9.68
N GLY A 103 6.24 14.51 10.57
CA GLY A 103 6.16 15.96 10.76
C GLY A 103 4.71 16.41 11.01
N ASP A 104 4.34 17.55 10.43
CA ASP A 104 2.98 18.09 10.43
C ASP A 104 2.15 17.65 9.21
N ASP A 105 2.77 16.94 8.26
CA ASP A 105 2.16 16.59 6.98
C ASP A 105 1.24 15.36 7.07
N LEU A 106 1.54 14.45 8.00
CA LEU A 106 0.84 13.18 8.15
C LEU A 106 0.57 12.82 9.62
N PRO A 107 -0.56 12.15 9.92
CA PRO A 107 -0.81 11.53 11.21
C PRO A 107 0.26 10.52 11.62
N ILE A 108 0.51 10.42 12.93
CA ILE A 108 1.47 9.46 13.50
C ILE A 108 0.90 8.04 13.52
N SER A 109 -0.38 7.86 13.84
CA SER A 109 -1.01 6.55 14.02
C SER A 109 -2.16 6.35 13.05
N TRP A 110 -2.19 5.16 12.44
CA TRP A 110 -3.12 4.79 11.39
C TRP A 110 -3.80 3.48 11.75
N SER A 111 -5.12 3.44 11.58
CA SER A 111 -5.90 2.23 11.76
C SER A 111 -6.19 1.56 10.43
N PRO A 112 -6.40 0.24 10.38
CA PRO A 112 -6.99 -0.41 9.21
C PRO A 112 -8.28 0.29 8.81
N PHE A 113 -8.42 0.58 7.53
CA PHE A 113 -9.65 1.13 7.00
C PHE A 113 -10.78 0.11 7.18
N ASN A 114 -11.87 0.53 7.83
CA ASN A 114 -13.07 -0.27 7.97
C ASN A 114 -14.25 0.48 7.34
N PRO A 115 -14.78 0.03 6.20
CA PRO A 115 -15.88 0.72 5.52
C PRO A 115 -17.22 0.64 6.29
N ASN A 116 -17.31 -0.19 7.34
CA ASN A 116 -18.52 -0.43 8.13
C ASN A 116 -18.51 0.21 9.53
N LYS A 117 -17.47 0.98 9.86
CA LYS A 117 -17.39 1.78 11.09
C LYS A 117 -17.39 3.26 10.71
#